data_AF-A0A964PXJ5-F1
#
_entry.id   AF-A0A964PXJ5-F1
#
_cell.length_a   1.000
_cell.length_b   1.000
_cell.length_c   1.000
_cell.angle_alpha   90.00
_cell.angle_beta   90.00
_cell.angle_gamma   90.00
#
_symmetry.space_group_name_H-M   'P 1'
#
loop_
_entity.id
_entity.type
_entity.pdbx_description
1 polymer ?
#
loop_
_entity_poly.entity_id
_entity_poly.type
_entity_poly.pdbx_seq_one_letter_code
_entity_poly.pdbx_strand_id
1 'polypeptide(L)'
;MTEDRKERAPISVPTLQGTDAEGSLQAGHVVFDFTGLDRPNVGDLSLILTARLQSAPTDSVWVRSLPWQTERILKVLRLDHLFRTYPTGSDELH
;
A
#
# COMPACT_ATOMS: atom_id res chain seq x y z
N MET A 1 43.77 -31.35 5.87
CA MET A 1 42.33 -31.47 6.17
C MET A 1 41.83 -30.07 6.38
N THR A 2 41.19 -29.49 5.37
CA THR A 2 40.73 -28.10 5.38
C THR A 2 39.33 -28.10 4.79
N GLU A 3 38.34 -28.05 5.67
CA GLU A 3 36.89 -27.96 5.41
C GLU A 3 36.37 -26.99 6.49
N ASP A 4 35.40 -26.12 6.30
CA ASP A 4 34.62 -25.66 5.16
C ASP A 4 33.96 -24.39 5.73
N ARG A 5 34.44 -23.21 5.36
CA ARG A 5 33.84 -21.93 5.78
C ARG A 5 32.66 -21.68 4.84
N LYS A 6 31.51 -22.30 5.13
CA LYS A 6 30.27 -22.03 4.41
C LYS A 6 29.63 -20.75 4.94
N GLU A 7 30.18 -19.62 4.50
CA GLU A 7 29.51 -18.32 4.59
C GLU A 7 28.18 -18.43 3.83
N ARG A 8 27.08 -18.45 4.57
CA ARG A 8 25.75 -18.33 4.01
C ARG A 8 25.65 -16.93 3.41
N ALA A 9 25.65 -16.86 2.09
CA ALA A 9 25.38 -15.64 1.34
C ALA A 9 24.08 -14.99 1.84
N PRO A 10 24.00 -13.66 1.94
CA PRO A 10 22.75 -12.99 2.27
C PRO A 10 21.72 -13.29 1.19
N ILE A 11 20.52 -13.65 1.62
CA ILE A 11 19.35 -13.82 0.75
C ILE A 11 19.09 -12.46 0.08
N SER A 12 19.30 -12.38 -1.23
CA SER A 12 18.91 -11.22 -2.02
C SER A 12 17.39 -11.12 -2.02
N VAL A 13 16.86 -10.27 -1.14
CA VAL A 13 15.50 -9.76 -1.26
C VAL A 13 15.44 -8.98 -2.57
N PRO A 14 14.48 -9.21 -3.47
CA PRO A 14 14.35 -8.39 -4.66
C PRO A 14 13.94 -6.99 -4.22
N THR A 15 14.93 -6.12 -4.06
CA THR A 15 14.77 -4.68 -4.08
C THR A 15 14.11 -4.34 -5.42
N LEU A 16 12.86 -3.88 -5.39
CA LEU A 16 12.24 -3.22 -6.53
C LEU A 16 13.06 -1.96 -6.81
N GLN A 17 14.09 -2.14 -7.62
CA GLN A 17 15.07 -1.14 -8.00
C GLN A 17 14.38 -0.20 -8.97
N GLY A 18 14.17 1.03 -8.52
CA GLY A 18 13.76 2.14 -9.37
C GLY A 18 14.75 2.27 -10.53
N THR A 19 14.21 2.23 -11.74
CA THR A 19 14.91 2.69 -12.93
C THR A 19 14.80 4.21 -12.95
N ASP A 20 15.94 4.86 -12.76
CA ASP A 20 16.11 6.30 -12.95
C ASP A 20 15.70 6.68 -14.39
N ALA A 21 14.57 7.36 -14.51
CA ALA A 21 14.19 8.13 -15.70
C ALA A 21 13.72 9.51 -15.23
N GLU A 22 14.61 10.49 -15.41
CA GLU A 22 14.33 11.91 -15.63
C GLU A 22 13.05 12.49 -14.98
N GLY A 23 13.21 13.13 -13.82
CA GLY A 23 12.70 14.49 -13.59
C GLY A 23 11.21 14.78 -13.77
N SER A 24 10.34 13.78 -13.75
CA SER A 24 8.92 13.97 -13.48
C SER A 24 8.71 13.58 -12.02
N LEU A 25 8.34 14.55 -11.17
CA LEU A 25 7.76 14.27 -9.86
C LEU A 25 6.42 13.57 -10.07
N GLN A 26 6.43 12.34 -10.59
CA GLN A 26 5.25 11.51 -10.67
C GLN A 26 4.97 11.09 -9.24
N ALA A 27 4.01 11.77 -8.61
CA ALA A 27 3.46 11.30 -7.35
C ALA A 27 3.07 9.83 -7.55
N GLY A 28 3.72 8.95 -6.80
CA GLY A 28 3.44 7.53 -6.82
C GLY A 28 2.05 7.34 -6.23
N HIS A 29 1.10 6.86 -7.02
CA HIS A 29 -0.23 6.56 -6.52
C HIS A 29 -0.41 5.05 -6.42
N VAL A 30 -0.77 4.56 -5.23
CA VAL A 30 -1.04 3.14 -4.99
C VAL A 30 -2.53 2.96 -4.74
N VAL A 31 -3.14 1.94 -5.36
CA VAL A 31 -4.57 1.63 -5.21
C VAL A 31 -4.72 0.26 -4.57
N PHE A 32 -5.47 0.19 -3.48
CA PHE A 32 -5.88 -1.05 -2.82
C PHE A 32 -7.35 -1.33 -3.11
N ASP A 33 -7.63 -2.41 -3.83
CA ASP A 33 -8.99 -2.84 -4.14
C ASP A 33 -9.45 -3.96 -3.21
N PHE A 34 -10.47 -3.67 -2.40
CA PHE A 34 -11.08 -4.63 -1.47
C PHE A 34 -12.33 -5.31 -2.06
N THR A 35 -12.57 -5.18 -3.37
CA THR A 35 -13.72 -5.81 -4.02
C THR A 35 -13.70 -7.32 -3.81
N GLY A 36 -14.81 -7.87 -3.31
CA GLY A 36 -14.94 -9.31 -3.04
C GLY A 36 -14.35 -9.77 -1.70
N LEU A 37 -13.72 -8.89 -0.92
CA LEU A 37 -13.32 -9.19 0.46
C LEU A 37 -14.50 -8.94 1.40
N ASP A 38 -15.13 -10.04 1.84
CA ASP A 38 -16.29 -10.00 2.73
C ASP A 38 -15.93 -9.43 4.12
N ARG A 39 -14.73 -9.76 4.63
CA ARG A 39 -14.16 -9.22 5.87
C ARG A 39 -12.65 -9.05 5.76
N PRO A 40 -12.13 -7.82 5.72
CA PRO A 40 -10.70 -7.57 5.77
C PRO A 40 -10.17 -8.02 7.12
N ASN A 41 -9.05 -8.73 7.12
CA ASN A 41 -8.38 -9.14 8.33
C ASN A 41 -7.33 -8.09 8.75
N VAL A 42 -6.68 -8.33 9.89
CA VAL A 42 -5.63 -7.45 10.42
C VAL A 42 -4.45 -7.31 9.45
N GLY A 43 -4.15 -8.35 8.67
CA GLY A 43 -3.12 -8.33 7.63
C GLY A 43 -3.46 -7.34 6.50
N ASP A 44 -4.70 -7.31 6.03
CA ASP A 44 -5.13 -6.36 4.98
C ASP A 44 -5.03 -4.90 5.47
N LEU A 45 -5.40 -4.65 6.73
CA LEU A 45 -5.23 -3.34 7.37
C LEU A 45 -3.76 -2.97 7.55
N SER A 46 -2.95 -3.94 7.97
CA SER A 46 -1.50 -3.74 8.13
C SER A 46 -0.86 -3.41 6.80
N LEU A 47 -1.33 -4.00 5.70
CA LEU A 47 -0.83 -3.75 4.36
C LEU A 47 -1.08 -2.30 3.93
N ILE A 48 -2.32 -1.80 4.05
CA ILE A 48 -2.64 -0.41 3.66
C ILE A 48 -1.91 0.60 4.53
N LEU A 49 -1.77 0.32 5.83
CA LEU A 49 -1.03 1.19 6.76
C LEU A 49 0.46 1.20 6.44
N THR A 50 1.04 0.04 6.17
CA THR A 50 2.45 -0.09 5.77
C THR A 50 2.71 0.65 4.46
N ALA A 51 1.83 0.49 3.47
CA ALA A 51 1.93 1.19 2.21
C ALA A 51 1.89 2.71 2.41
N ARG A 52 1.01 3.22 3.29
CA ARG A 52 0.99 4.63 3.61
C ARG A 52 2.26 5.11 4.29
N LEU A 53 2.79 4.35 5.24
CA LEU A 53 4.03 4.68 5.95
C LEU A 53 5.26 4.70 5.03
N GLN A 54 5.26 3.88 3.97
CA GLN A 54 6.33 3.83 2.98
C GLN A 54 6.16 4.86 1.84
N SER A 55 4.97 5.43 1.68
CA SER A 55 4.67 6.41 0.62
C SER A 55 5.24 7.78 0.98
N ALA A 56 5.66 8.56 -0.03
CA ALA A 56 6.04 9.94 0.21
C ALA A 56 4.80 10.78 0.65
N PRO A 57 4.98 11.92 1.31
CA PRO A 57 3.85 12.80 1.66
C PRO A 57 3.03 13.27 0.46
N THR A 58 3.68 13.40 -0.70
CA THR A 58 3.07 13.78 -2.00
C THR A 58 2.27 12.65 -2.65
N ASP A 59 2.54 11.41 -2.24
CA ASP A 59 1.91 10.23 -2.79
C ASP A 59 0.55 10.02 -2.14
N SER A 60 -0.38 9.46 -2.90
CA SER A 60 -1.71 9.14 -2.41
C SER A 60 -1.92 7.65 -2.40
N VAL A 61 -2.39 7.15 -1.25
CA VAL A 61 -2.86 5.77 -1.12
C VAL A 61 -4.38 5.79 -1.27
N TRP A 62 -4.85 5.15 -2.33
CA TRP A 62 -6.25 5.05 -2.67
C TRP A 62 -6.81 3.71 -2.20
N VAL A 63 -8.04 3.72 -1.70
CA VAL A 63 -8.78 2.52 -1.30
C VAL A 63 -10.08 2.43 -2.07
N ARG A 64 -10.39 1.25 -2.60
CA ARG A 64 -11.63 0.95 -3.34
C ARG A 64 -12.39 -0.16 -2.62
N SER A 65 -13.72 -0.05 -2.61
CA SER A 65 -14.63 -1.08 -2.07
C SER A 65 -14.33 -1.46 -0.61
N LEU A 66 -13.88 -0.49 0.21
CA LEU A 66 -13.50 -0.74 1.59
C LEU A 66 -14.74 -1.18 2.41
N PRO A 67 -14.69 -2.33 3.11
CA PRO A 67 -15.85 -2.80 3.87
C PRO A 67 -16.24 -1.83 5.00
N TRP A 68 -17.55 -1.65 5.22
CA TRP A 68 -18.09 -0.64 6.13
C TRP A 68 -17.57 -0.77 7.57
N GLN A 69 -17.34 -1.99 8.04
CA GLN A 69 -16.76 -2.25 9.36
C GLN A 69 -15.34 -1.69 9.44
N THR A 70 -14.55 -1.90 8.39
CA THR A 70 -13.18 -1.39 8.29
C THR A 70 -13.16 0.13 8.24
N GLU A 71 -14.01 0.75 7.43
CA GLU A 71 -14.14 2.22 7.42
C GLU A 71 -14.46 2.77 8.81
N ARG A 72 -15.36 2.12 9.55
CA ARG A 72 -15.70 2.52 10.92
C ARG A 72 -14.51 2.40 11.87
N ILE A 73 -13.75 1.30 11.78
CA ILE A 73 -12.55 1.11 12.60
C ILE A 73 -11.54 2.22 12.30
N LEU A 74 -11.26 2.51 11.02
CA LEU A 74 -10.34 3.59 10.64
C LEU A 74 -10.81 4.94 11.16
N LYS A 75 -12.11 5.28 11.05
CA LYS A 75 -12.67 6.53 11.59
C LYS A 75 -12.54 6.63 13.12
N VAL A 76 -12.83 5.55 13.84
CA VAL A 76 -12.70 5.50 15.31
C VAL A 76 -11.24 5.71 15.75
N LEU A 77 -10.30 5.11 15.02
CA LEU A 77 -8.87 5.27 15.25
C LEU A 77 -8.30 6.58 14.66
N ARG A 78 -9.13 7.41 14.02
CA ARG A 78 -8.71 8.64 13.31
C ARG A 78 -7.66 8.38 12.23
N LEU A 79 -7.68 7.22 11.60
CA LEU A 79 -6.77 6.83 10.51
C LEU A 79 -7.39 7.01 9.13
N ASP A 80 -8.66 7.41 9.05
CA ASP A 80 -9.40 7.60 7.81
C ASP A 80 -8.75 8.65 6.89
N HIS A 81 -8.18 9.72 7.46
CA HIS A 81 -7.51 10.79 6.71
C HIS A 81 -6.22 10.35 6.00
N LEU A 82 -5.70 9.16 6.30
CA LEU A 82 -4.49 8.63 5.67
C LEU A 82 -4.74 8.08 4.27
N PHE A 83 -6.01 7.87 3.90
CA PHE A 83 -6.40 7.21 2.67
C PHE A 83 -7.37 8.08 1.87
N ARG A 84 -7.32 7.97 0.55
CA ARG A 84 -8.33 8.55 -0.34
C ARG A 84 -9.25 7.46 -0.86
N THR A 85 -10.54 7.75 -0.98
CA THR A 85 -11.46 6.84 -1.65
C THR A 85 -11.22 6.91 -3.16
N TYR A 86 -11.01 5.77 -3.80
CA TYR A 86 -10.83 5.69 -5.24
C TYR A 86 -12.15 6.10 -5.94
N PRO A 87 -12.11 7.01 -6.92
CA PRO A 87 -13.31 7.41 -7.64
C PRO A 87 -13.86 6.20 -8.41
N THR A 88 -15.02 5.69 -7.99
CA THR A 88 -15.87 4.87 -8.87
C THR A 88 -16.50 5.84 -9.86
N GLY A 89 -16.21 5.69 -11.16
CA GLY A 89 -16.55 6.60 -12.25
C GLY A 89 -18.05 6.82 -12.49
N SER A 90 -18.78 7.24 -11.47
CA SER A 90 -20.18 7.63 -11.47
C SER A 90 -20.37 9.07 -10.98
N ASP A 91 -19.29 9.81 -10.75
CA ASP A 91 -19.30 11.19 -10.23
C ASP A 91 -18.85 12.23 -11.29
N GLU A 92 -18.89 11.86 -12.57
CA GLU A 92 -18.66 12.77 -13.72
C GLU A 92 -19.88 12.77 -14.66
N LEU A 93 -21.07 13.01 -14.13
CA LEU A 93 -22.22 13.51 -14.91
C LEU A 93 -23.12 14.28 -13.95
N HIS A 94 -22.81 15.55 -13.66
CA HIS A 94 -23.76 16.62 -13.30
C HIS A 94 -23.08 17.98 -13.27
#